data_AF-A0A835XBE4-F1
#
_entry.id   AF-A0A835XBE4-F1
#
_cell.length_a   1.000
_cell.length_b   1.000
_cell.length_c   1.000
_cell.angle_alpha   90.00
_cell.angle_beta   90.00
_cell.angle_gamma   90.00
#
_symmetry.space_group_name_H-M   'P 1'
#
loop_
_entity.id
_entity.type
_entity.pdbx_description
1 polymer ?
#
loop_
_entity_poly.entity_id
_entity_poly.type
_entity_poly.pdbx_seq_one_letter_code
_entity_poly.pdbx_strand_id
1 'polypeptide(L)' 'MRGQTAGKAMWNSHFKAWSEVPKSLQAQVITDLRKRKGLAPDPPGINEFIDKD' A
#
# COMPACT_ATOMS: atom_id res chain seq x y z
N MET A 1 0.55 -17.45 -13.40
CA MET A 1 1.44 -17.98 -14.47
C MET A 1 1.04 -19.36 -14.98
N ARG A 2 0.79 -20.38 -14.13
CA ARG A 2 0.49 -21.75 -14.56
C ARG A 2 -0.49 -21.88 -15.73
N GLY A 3 -1.67 -21.25 -15.63
CA GLY A 3 -2.69 -21.31 -16.70
C GLY A 3 -2.23 -20.66 -18.01
N GLN A 4 -1.54 -19.52 -17.94
CA GLN A 4 -1.03 -18.83 -19.13
C GLN A 4 0.17 -19.54 -19.79
N THR A 5 0.88 -20.41 -19.06
CA THR A 5 2.06 -21.12 -19.57
C THR A 5 1.81 -22.62 -19.76
N ALA A 6 0.55 -23.06 -19.72
CA ALA A 6 0.16 -24.47 -19.77
C ALA A 6 0.97 -25.36 -18.80
N GLY A 7 1.32 -24.81 -17.63
CA GLY A 7 2.11 -25.48 -16.61
C GLY A 7 3.62 -25.60 -16.87
N LYS A 8 4.14 -25.03 -17.98
CA LYS A 8 5.56 -25.17 -18.34
C LYS A 8 6.49 -24.24 -17.56
N ALA A 9 6.04 -23.05 -17.19
CA ALA A 9 6.87 -22.11 -16.45
C ALA A 9 6.96 -22.49 -14.97
N MET A 10 8.18 -22.68 -14.48
CA MET A 10 8.52 -22.77 -13.05
C MET A 10 9.13 -21.45 -12.59
N TRP A 11 8.74 -20.98 -11.41
CA TRP A 11 9.17 -19.67 -10.89
C TRP A 11 9.28 -19.71 -9.37
N ASN A 12 10.21 -18.92 -8.83
CA ASN A 12 10.42 -18.65 -7.42
C ASN A 12 10.63 -17.14 -7.23
N SER A 13 10.49 -16.65 -6.01
CA SER A 13 10.74 -15.24 -5.69
C SER A 13 11.70 -15.12 -4.51
N HIS A 14 12.53 -14.08 -4.53
CA HIS A 14 13.27 -13.61 -3.37
C HIS A 14 12.98 -12.12 -3.16
N PHE A 15 13.18 -11.64 -1.93
CA PHE A 15 13.10 -10.21 -1.66
C PHE A 15 14.19 -9.47 -2.45
N LYS A 16 13.81 -8.36 -3.08
CA LYS A 16 14.75 -7.49 -3.80
C LYS A 16 15.02 -6.22 -2.99
N ALA A 17 13.99 -5.39 -2.82
CA ALA A 17 14.07 -4.11 -2.12
C ALA A 17 12.67 -3.57 -1.83
N TRP A 18 12.61 -2.56 -0.96
CA TRP A 18 11.45 -1.67 -0.87
C TRP A 18 11.51 -0.62 -1.98
N SER A 19 10.35 -0.21 -2.48
CA SER A 19 10.24 0.82 -3.51
C SER A 19 9.00 1.68 -3.25
N GLU A 20 9.04 2.91 -3.76
CA GLU A 20 7.93 3.85 -3.61
C GLU A 20 6.72 3.41 -4.44
N VAL A 21 5.52 3.65 -3.89
CA VAL A 21 4.27 3.46 -4.62
C VAL A 21 4.10 4.62 -5.60
N PRO A 22 3.62 4.38 -6.84
CA PRO A 22 3.30 5.45 -7.77
C PRO A 22 2.35 6.49 -7.16
N LYS A 23 2.65 7.78 -7.39
CA LYS A 23 1.90 8.91 -6.81
C LYS A 23 0.40 8.85 -7.09
N SER A 24 0.00 8.38 -8.26
CA SER A 24 -1.41 8.21 -8.65
C SER A 24 -2.16 7.17 -7.80
N LEU A 25 -1.46 6.21 -7.19
CA LEU A 25 -2.04 5.14 -6.38
C LEU A 25 -1.89 5.38 -4.87
N GLN A 26 -1.02 6.30 -4.48
CA GLN A 26 -0.65 6.51 -3.08
C GLN A 26 -1.85 6.82 -2.19
N ALA A 27 -2.73 7.75 -2.62
CA ALA A 27 -3.91 8.12 -1.85
C ALA A 27 -4.87 6.94 -1.63
N GLN A 28 -5.17 6.19 -2.69
CA GLN A 28 -6.03 5.02 -2.62
C GLN A 28 -5.48 3.95 -1.66
N VAL A 29 -4.19 3.62 -1.78
CA VAL A 29 -3.53 2.61 -0.93
C VAL A 29 -3.56 3.03 0.54
N ILE A 30 -3.31 4.31 0.84
CA ILE A 30 -3.36 4.82 2.22
C ILE A 30 -4.77 4.68 2.80
N THR A 31 -5.81 5.09 2.07
CA THR A 31 -7.20 4.99 2.51
C THR A 31 -7.63 3.55 2.76
N ASP A 32 -7.30 2.62 1.85
CA ASP A 32 -7.63 1.20 2.00
C ASP A 32 -6.94 0.57 3.21
N LEU A 33 -5.67 0.91 3.44
CA LEU A 33 -4.92 0.44 4.60
C LEU A 33 -5.51 0.98 5.92
N ARG A 34 -5.91 2.26 5.97
CA ARG A 34 -6.52 2.87 7.15
C ARG A 34 -7.87 2.24 7.47
N LYS A 35 -8.71 2.02 6.45
CA LYS A 35 -9.99 1.30 6.58
C LYS A 35 -9.80 -0.11 7.14
N ARG A 36 -8.83 -0.87 6.63
CA ARG A 36 -8.51 -2.22 7.13
C ARG A 36 -8.08 -2.22 8.60
N LYS A 37 -7.42 -1.15 9.05
CA LYS A 37 -6.99 -0.98 10.44
C LYS A 37 -8.07 -0.37 11.35
N GLY A 38 -9.26 -0.05 10.83
CA GLY A 38 -10.32 0.61 11.61
C GLY A 38 -10.00 2.06 11.98
N LEU A 39 -9.13 2.73 11.22
CA LEU A 39 -8.76 4.13 11.43
C LEU A 39 -9.62 5.05 10.55
N ALA A 40 -9.61 6.35 10.87
CA ALA A 40 -10.23 7.37 10.01
C ALA A 40 -9.67 7.27 8.57
N PRO A 41 -10.50 7.39 7.51
CA PRO A 41 -10.04 7.23 6.12
C PRO A 41 -8.96 8.23 5.69
N ASP A 42 -9.04 9.47 6.20
CA ASP A 42 -8.09 10.54 5.94
C ASP A 42 -6.97 10.53 6.98
N PRO A 43 -5.69 10.75 6.61
CA PRO A 43 -4.62 10.96 7.57
C PRO A 43 -4.88 12.20 8.43
N PRO A 44 -4.51 12.16 9.72
CA PRO A 44 -4.63 13.31 10.61
C PRO A 44 -3.82 14.49 10.07
N GLY A 45 -4.45 15.67 10.06
CA GLY A 45 -3.80 16.91 9.65
C GLY A 45 -2.83 17.44 10.72
N ILE A 46 -1.98 18.40 10.35
CA ILE A 46 -0.98 19.01 11.26
C ILE A 46 -1.65 19.56 12.54
N ASN A 47 -2.86 20.12 12.41
CA ASN A 47 -3.61 20.69 13.53
C ASN A 47 -4.04 19.68 14.60
N GLU A 48 -4.07 18.38 14.28
CA GLU A 48 -4.38 17.34 15.28
C GLU A 48 -3.18 16.99 16.16
N PHE A 49 -1.99 17.47 15.80
CA PHE A 49 -0.74 17.15 16.49
C PHE A 49 -0.10 18.35 17.20
N ILE A 50 -0.43 19.56 16.79
CA ILE A 50 0.09 20.79 17.40
C ILE A 50 -0.97 21.38 18.32
N ASP A 51 -0.73 21.32 19.63
CA ASP A 51 -1.53 22.05 20.60
C ASP A 51 -1.38 23.55 20.36
N LYS A 52 -2.51 24.26 20.35
CA LYS A 52 -2.52 25.72 20.44
C LYS A 52 -2.49 26.05 21.93
N ASP A 53 -1.50 26.84 22.35
CA ASP A 53 -1.25 27.27 23.74
C ASP A 53 -2.51 27.48 24.59
#